data_AF-A0A2D6BLW1-F1
#
_entry.id   AF-A0A2D6BLW1-F1
#
_cell.length_a   1.000
_cell.length_b   1.000
_cell.length_c   1.000
_cell.angle_alpha   90.00
_cell.angle_beta   90.00
_cell.angle_gamma   90.00
#
_symmetry.space_group_name_H-M   'P 1'
#
loop_
_entity.id
_entity.type
_entity.pdbx_description
1 polymer ?
#
loop_
_entity_poly.entity_id
_entity_poly.type
_entity_poly.pdbx_seq_one_letter_code
_entity_poly.pdbx_strand_id
1 'polypeptide(L)'
;MRRRRVDVPFLAQHFAEVFGEENARQITLSEEFLDALSKQEFPGNVRELRNAVERAIALTRPGEDVAPTTLEGQAQPVAPPAGCGGSLREQVERLEIQRIGEALAASGGNKTRAAEALGLSRVGLGKKIKRYGL
;
A
#
# COMPACT_ATOMS: atom_id res chain seq x y z
N MET A 1 -8.33 -25.21 -3.54
CA MET A 1 -7.41 -25.95 -4.42
C MET A 1 -6.17 -25.09 -4.67
N ARG A 2 -5.02 -25.46 -4.08
CA ARG A 2 -3.72 -24.83 -4.34
C ARG A 2 -3.20 -25.35 -5.68
N ARG A 3 -3.40 -24.61 -6.76
CA ARG A 3 -2.84 -24.91 -8.08
C ARG A 3 -2.14 -23.68 -8.63
N ARG A 4 -0.93 -23.89 -9.16
CA ARG A 4 -0.08 -22.98 -9.97
C ARG A 4 0.92 -22.09 -9.20
N ARG A 5 1.84 -22.71 -8.45
CA ARG A 5 3.20 -22.14 -8.22
C ARG A 5 4.10 -22.26 -9.47
N VAL A 6 3.65 -22.96 -10.52
CA VAL A 6 4.47 -23.33 -11.69
C VAL A 6 4.44 -22.29 -12.82
N ASP A 7 3.47 -21.37 -12.83
CA ASP A 7 3.30 -20.42 -13.95
C ASP A 7 3.85 -19.01 -13.64
N VAL A 8 4.46 -18.79 -12.47
CA VAL A 8 4.94 -17.45 -12.05
C VAL A 8 6.01 -16.89 -12.99
N PRO A 9 7.06 -17.64 -13.37
CA PRO A 9 8.08 -17.13 -14.29
C PRO A 9 7.51 -16.84 -15.69
N PHE A 10 6.65 -17.73 -16.21
CA PHE A 10 6.02 -17.56 -17.52
C PHE A 10 5.13 -16.33 -17.56
N LEU A 11 4.33 -16.12 -16.52
CA LEU A 11 3.41 -14.98 -16.44
C LEU A 11 4.18 -13.66 -16.22
N ALA A 12 5.30 -13.70 -15.49
CA ALA A 12 6.17 -12.55 -15.33
C ALA A 12 6.84 -12.15 -16.66
N GLN A 13 7.32 -13.12 -17.45
CA GLN A 13 7.85 -12.87 -18.79
C GLN A 13 6.80 -12.26 -19.70
N HIS A 14 5.58 -12.80 -19.73
CA HIS A 14 4.49 -12.23 -20.51
C HIS A 14 4.18 -10.78 -20.13
N PHE A 15 4.18 -10.44 -18.84
CA PHE A 15 4.00 -9.05 -18.42
C PHE A 15 5.17 -8.15 -18.81
N ALA A 16 6.41 -8.64 -18.74
CA ALA A 16 7.57 -7.88 -19.19
C ALA A 16 7.49 -7.56 -20.70
N GLU A 17 7.01 -8.48 -21.53
CA GLU A 17 6.76 -8.23 -22.95
C GLU A 17 5.69 -7.13 -23.16
N VAL A 18 4.53 -7.27 -22.51
CA VAL A 18 3.44 -6.28 -22.60
C VAL A 18 3.90 -4.89 -22.18
N PHE A 19 4.58 -4.77 -21.04
CA PHE A 19 5.11 -3.50 -20.56
C PHE A 19 6.23 -2.95 -21.45
N GLY A 20 7.01 -3.84 -22.07
CA GLY A 20 8.07 -3.46 -23.01
C GLY A 20 7.50 -2.84 -24.28
N GLU A 21 6.43 -3.41 -24.81
CA GLU A 21 5.69 -2.87 -25.95
C GLU A 21 5.07 -1.50 -25.61
N GLU A 22 4.40 -1.38 -24.46
CA GLU A 22 3.77 -0.12 -24.01
C GLU A 22 4.79 1.03 -23.82
N ASN A 23 6.02 0.72 -23.41
CA ASN A 23 7.06 1.70 -23.12
C ASN A 23 8.14 1.80 -24.21
N ALA A 24 7.94 1.15 -25.35
CA ALA A 24 8.91 1.05 -26.46
C ALA A 24 10.34 0.70 -25.97
N ARG A 25 10.42 -0.23 -25.02
CA ARG A 25 11.66 -0.61 -24.33
C ARG A 25 11.80 -2.12 -24.24
N GLN A 26 13.00 -2.63 -24.49
CA GLN A 26 13.31 -4.02 -24.19
C GLN A 26 13.48 -4.21 -22.67
N ILE A 27 12.71 -5.15 -22.13
CA ILE A 27 12.72 -5.48 -20.70
C ILE A 27 13.21 -6.92 -20.56
N THR A 28 14.35 -7.08 -19.91
CA THR A 28 14.89 -8.39 -19.56
C THR A 28 14.75 -8.58 -18.06
N LEU A 29 14.11 -9.68 -17.66
CA LEU A 29 14.05 -10.09 -16.27
C LEU A 29 15.26 -10.96 -15.95
N SER A 30 16.05 -10.60 -14.93
CA SER A 30 17.17 -11.45 -14.50
C SER A 30 16.66 -12.79 -13.96
N GLU A 31 17.46 -13.85 -14.09
CA GLU A 31 17.14 -15.17 -13.51
C GLU A 31 16.95 -15.09 -11.99
N GLU A 32 17.77 -14.27 -11.32
CA GLU A 32 17.68 -14.01 -9.89
C GLU A 32 16.36 -13.34 -9.50
N PHE A 33 15.85 -12.42 -10.33
CA PHE A 33 14.55 -11.80 -10.14
C PHE A 33 13.42 -12.82 -10.28
N LEU A 34 13.47 -13.70 -11.30
CA LEU A 34 12.46 -14.74 -11.50
C LEU A 34 12.43 -15.77 -10.36
N ASP A 35 13.61 -16.15 -9.84
CA ASP A 35 13.74 -17.04 -8.69
C ASP A 35 13.20 -16.37 -7.41
N ALA A 36 13.53 -15.10 -7.17
CA ALA A 36 13.00 -14.33 -6.05
C ALA A 36 11.48 -14.15 -6.13
N LEU A 37 10.93 -13.88 -7.33
CA LEU A 37 9.50 -13.79 -7.59
C LEU A 37 8.78 -15.11 -7.29
N SER A 38 9.41 -16.24 -7.63
CA SER A 38 8.85 -17.58 -7.40
C SER A 38 8.80 -17.99 -5.92
N LYS A 39 9.61 -17.35 -5.07
CA LYS A 39 9.64 -17.57 -3.61
C LYS A 39 8.61 -16.73 -2.85
N GLN A 40 8.03 -15.71 -3.48
CA GLN A 40 7.00 -14.86 -2.89
C GLN A 40 5.63 -15.56 -2.89
N GLU A 41 4.81 -15.31 -1.87
CA GLU A 41 3.40 -15.72 -1.88
C GLU A 41 2.54 -14.56 -2.38
N PHE A 42 1.77 -14.79 -3.45
CA PHE A 42 0.85 -13.81 -4.02
C PHE A 42 -0.60 -14.13 -3.61
N PRO A 43 -1.07 -13.70 -2.43
CA PRO A 43 -2.41 -14.00 -1.93
C PRO A 43 -3.53 -13.43 -2.83
N GLY A 44 -3.25 -12.41 -3.65
CA GLY A 44 -4.20 -11.76 -4.56
C GLY A 44 -4.16 -12.22 -6.03
N ASN A 45 -3.59 -13.40 -6.32
CA ASN A 45 -3.46 -13.96 -7.69
C ASN A 45 -2.61 -13.09 -8.65
N VAL A 46 -2.86 -13.26 -9.96
CA VAL A 46 -2.20 -12.64 -11.12
C VAL A 46 -2.10 -11.11 -11.07
N ARG A 47 -3.04 -10.43 -10.40
CA ARG A 47 -3.03 -8.96 -10.29
C ARG A 47 -1.87 -8.47 -9.44
N GLU A 48 -1.58 -9.15 -8.34
CA GLU A 48 -0.43 -8.80 -7.49
C GLU A 48 0.89 -9.09 -8.21
N LEU A 49 0.96 -10.18 -8.96
CA LEU A 49 2.11 -10.49 -9.81
C LEU A 49 2.34 -9.41 -10.88
N ARG A 50 1.28 -8.98 -11.58
CA ARG A 50 1.37 -7.90 -12.57
C ARG A 50 1.91 -6.62 -11.93
N ASN A 51 1.35 -6.21 -10.79
CA ASN A 51 1.76 -4.99 -10.09
C ASN A 51 3.20 -5.08 -9.54
N ALA A 52 3.63 -6.28 -9.12
CA ALA A 52 5.00 -6.55 -8.70
C ALA A 52 5.98 -6.34 -9.86
N VAL A 53 5.68 -6.92 -11.03
CA VAL A 53 6.50 -6.81 -12.24
C VAL A 53 6.49 -5.38 -12.80
N GLU A 54 5.33 -4.74 -12.90
CA GLU A 54 5.17 -3.35 -13.37
C GLU A 54 6.02 -2.37 -12.55
N ARG A 55 5.99 -2.49 -11.21
CA ARG A 55 6.80 -1.65 -10.32
C ARG A 55 8.29 -1.94 -10.46
N ALA A 56 8.67 -3.20 -10.57
CA ALA A 56 10.07 -3.59 -10.76
C ALA A 56 10.64 -2.99 -12.05
N ILE A 57 9.88 -3.02 -13.14
CA ILE A 57 10.23 -2.39 -14.41
C ILE A 57 10.34 -0.87 -14.27
N ALA A 58 9.36 -0.22 -13.62
CA ALA A 58 9.35 1.23 -13.43
C ALA A 58 10.54 1.73 -12.59
N LEU A 59 11.04 0.93 -11.66
CA LEU A 59 12.22 1.24 -10.85
C LEU A 59 13.55 0.95 -11.57
N THR A 60 13.51 0.21 -12.67
CA THR A 60 14.72 -0.17 -13.44
C THR A 60 15.01 0.87 -14.52
N ARG A 61 16.26 1.33 -14.62
CA ARG A 61 16.64 2.33 -15.64
C ARG A 61 16.64 1.74 -17.05
N PRO A 62 16.30 2.51 -18.10
CA PRO A 62 16.40 2.07 -19.50
C PRO A 62 17.75 1.42 -19.81
N GLY A 63 17.72 0.18 -20.31
CA GLY A 63 18.93 -0.60 -20.64
C GLY A 63 19.52 -1.45 -19.51
N GLU A 64 18.94 -1.43 -18.31
CA GLU A 64 19.31 -2.34 -17.22
C GLU A 64 18.31 -3.50 -17.10
N ASP A 65 18.81 -4.65 -16.65
CA ASP A 65 18.02 -5.83 -16.32
C ASP A 65 17.28 -5.64 -14.99
N VAL A 66 16.07 -6.19 -14.90
CA VAL A 66 15.29 -6.11 -13.66
C VAL A 66 15.90 -7.03 -12.61
N ALA A 67 16.46 -6.43 -11.55
CA ALA A 67 17.17 -7.11 -10.48
C ALA A 67 16.25 -7.47 -9.29
N PRO A 68 16.56 -8.52 -8.50
CA PRO A 68 15.76 -8.96 -7.35
C PRO A 68 15.62 -7.90 -6.25
N THR A 69 16.55 -6.95 -6.13
CA THR A 69 16.49 -5.82 -5.20
C THR A 69 15.26 -4.93 -5.42
N THR A 70 14.70 -4.91 -6.64
CA THR A 70 13.44 -4.20 -6.92
C THR A 70 12.22 -4.84 -6.25
N LEU A 71 12.33 -6.10 -5.80
CA LEU A 71 11.31 -6.81 -5.02
C LEU A 71 11.38 -6.48 -3.52
N GLU A 72 12.48 -5.93 -3.00
CA GLU A 72 12.63 -5.67 -1.55
C GLU A 72 11.64 -4.59 -1.03
N GLY A 73 11.07 -3.78 -1.94
CA GLY A 73 9.94 -2.90 -1.65
C GLY A 73 8.57 -3.60 -1.53
N GLN A 74 8.51 -4.92 -1.73
CA GLN A 74 7.26 -5.72 -1.71
C GLN A 74 6.94 -6.32 -0.35
N ALA A 75 7.88 -6.29 0.61
CA ALA A 75 7.73 -6.92 1.92
C ALA A 75 6.74 -6.21 2.87
N GLN A 76 6.05 -5.18 2.40
CA GLN A 76 4.81 -4.78 3.03
C GLN A 76 3.73 -4.80 1.95
N PRO A 77 2.66 -5.59 2.11
CA PRO A 77 1.40 -5.07 1.64
C PRO A 77 1.29 -3.73 2.34
N VAL A 78 1.47 -2.64 1.60
CA VAL A 78 0.68 -1.45 1.88
C VAL A 78 -0.74 -1.95 1.73
N ALA A 79 -1.26 -2.56 2.81
CA ALA A 79 -2.67 -2.54 3.08
C ALA A 79 -3.08 -1.11 2.73
N PRO A 80 -4.09 -0.92 1.85
CA PRO A 80 -4.61 0.43 1.67
C PRO A 80 -4.78 0.98 3.09
N PRO A 81 -4.17 2.13 3.44
CA PRO A 81 -4.13 2.60 4.81
C PRO A 81 -5.54 2.42 5.35
N ALA A 82 -5.71 1.61 6.40
CA ALA A 82 -7.00 1.02 6.76
C ALA A 82 -8.09 2.11 6.81
N GLY A 83 -8.77 2.36 5.68
CA GLY A 83 -9.21 3.75 5.43
C GLY A 83 -9.76 4.02 4.04
N CYS A 84 -9.16 3.48 2.97
CA CYS A 84 -9.58 3.82 1.60
C CYS A 84 -10.88 3.15 1.11
N GLY A 85 -11.56 2.39 1.96
CA GLY A 85 -12.92 1.89 1.69
C GLY A 85 -13.95 2.76 2.40
N GLY A 86 -14.86 3.35 1.60
CA GLY A 86 -15.94 4.22 2.09
C GLY A 86 -16.02 5.56 1.34
N SER A 87 -17.16 6.23 1.46
CA SER A 87 -17.38 7.60 1.02
C SER A 87 -16.37 8.57 1.67
N LEU A 88 -16.10 9.71 1.03
CA LEU A 88 -15.21 10.76 1.57
C LEU A 88 -15.57 11.13 3.03
N ARG A 89 -16.87 11.10 3.35
CA ARG A 89 -17.39 11.37 4.69
C ARG A 89 -16.87 10.37 5.73
N GLU A 90 -16.90 9.08 5.42
CA GLU A 90 -16.45 8.02 6.34
C GLU A 90 -14.93 8.05 6.53
N GLN A 91 -14.18 8.48 5.51
CA GLN A 91 -12.73 8.65 5.59
C GLN A 91 -12.36 9.80 6.52
N VAL A 92 -13.05 10.95 6.38
CA VAL A 92 -12.87 12.10 7.27
C VAL A 92 -13.24 11.73 8.71
N GLU A 93 -14.36 11.02 8.92
CA GLU A 93 -14.81 10.62 10.25
C GLU A 93 -13.79 9.71 10.95
N ARG A 94 -13.23 8.74 10.24
CA ARG A 94 -12.19 7.84 10.77
C ARG A 94 -10.93 8.59 11.15
N LEU A 95 -10.48 9.51 10.30
CA LEU A 95 -9.32 10.35 10.58
C LEU A 95 -9.57 11.24 11.81
N GLU A 96 -10.77 11.84 11.91
CA GLU A 96 -11.14 12.65 13.07
C GLU A 96 -11.13 11.83 14.38
N ILE A 97 -11.71 10.63 14.38
CA ILE A 97 -11.72 9.74 15.55
C ILE A 97 -10.29 9.41 15.98
N GLN A 98 -9.44 9.04 15.02
CA GLN A 98 -8.04 8.72 15.30
C GLN A 98 -7.29 9.91 15.91
N ARG A 99 -7.41 11.10 15.31
CA ARG A 99 -6.73 12.31 15.81
C ARG A 99 -7.23 12.76 17.17
N ILE A 100 -8.54 12.63 17.43
CA ILE A 100 -9.12 12.93 18.74
C ILE A 100 -8.59 11.96 19.81
N GLY A 101 -8.52 10.66 19.49
CA GLY A 101 -7.94 9.64 20.38
C GLY A 101 -6.48 9.91 20.71
N GLU A 102 -5.66 10.18 19.69
CA GLU A 102 -4.23 10.52 19.85
C GLU A 102 -4.05 11.77 20.74
N ALA A 103 -4.82 12.83 20.49
CA ALA A 103 -4.73 14.07 21.27
C ALA A 103 -5.20 13.88 22.72
N LEU A 104 -6.24 13.08 22.97
CA LEU A 104 -6.71 12.76 24.31
C LEU A 104 -5.69 11.91 25.08
N ALA A 105 -5.08 10.92 24.43
CA ALA A 105 -4.04 10.10 25.02
C ALA A 105 -2.80 10.93 25.37
N ALA A 106 -2.32 11.76 24.44
CA ALA A 106 -1.18 12.66 24.66
C ALA A 106 -1.46 13.71 25.75
N SER A 107 -2.72 14.12 25.92
CA SER A 107 -3.13 15.10 26.93
C SER A 107 -3.53 14.47 28.27
N GLY A 108 -3.39 13.15 28.44
CA GLY A 108 -3.80 12.43 29.65
C GLY A 108 -5.28 12.58 29.99
N GLY A 109 -6.15 12.69 28.98
CA GLY A 109 -7.60 12.90 29.16
C GLY A 109 -8.03 14.35 29.37
N ASN A 110 -7.10 15.32 29.34
CA ASN A 110 -7.45 16.73 29.44
C ASN A 110 -8.05 17.25 28.12
N LYS A 111 -9.38 17.36 28.09
CA LYS A 111 -10.16 17.79 26.92
C LYS A 111 -9.82 19.21 26.44
N THR A 112 -9.34 20.10 27.32
CA THR A 112 -8.95 21.47 26.92
C THR A 112 -7.63 21.44 26.16
N ARG A 113 -6.63 20.73 26.68
CA ARG A 113 -5.33 20.57 26.00
C ARG A 113 -5.43 19.80 24.69
N ALA A 114 -6.27 18.77 24.65
CA ALA A 114 -6.53 18.02 23.41
C ALA A 114 -7.21 18.90 22.34
N ALA A 115 -8.10 19.82 22.76
CA ALA A 115 -8.77 20.73 21.84
C ALA A 115 -7.78 21.76 21.26
N GLU A 116 -6.92 22.34 22.10
CA GLU A 116 -5.85 23.25 21.67
C GLU A 116 -4.87 22.58 20.70
N ALA A 117 -4.43 21.35 21.01
CA ALA A 117 -3.53 20.58 20.16
C ALA A 117 -4.14 20.26 18.78
N LEU A 118 -5.47 20.12 18.69
CA LEU A 118 -6.19 19.86 17.44
C LEU A 118 -6.66 21.15 16.74
N GLY A 119 -6.41 22.34 17.31
CA GLY A 119 -6.92 23.61 16.78
C GLY A 119 -8.45 23.73 16.85
N LEU A 120 -9.10 22.97 17.73
CA LEU A 120 -10.55 22.94 17.91
C LEU A 120 -10.96 23.73 19.15
N SER A 121 -12.18 24.28 19.13
CA SER A 121 -12.78 24.80 20.36
C SER A 121 -13.14 23.66 21.32
N ARG A 122 -13.01 23.88 22.64
CA ARG A 122 -13.40 22.90 23.68
C ARG A 122 -14.83 22.37 23.48
N VAL A 123 -15.76 23.25 23.09
CA VAL A 123 -17.15 22.89 22.81
C VAL A 123 -17.26 22.04 21.54
N GLY A 124 -16.49 22.36 20.50
CA GLY A 124 -16.42 21.58 19.26
C GLY A 124 -15.87 20.19 19.47
N LEU A 125 -14.78 20.05 20.24
CA LEU A 125 -14.23 18.76 20.63
C LEU A 125 -15.25 17.95 21.44
N GLY A 126 -15.92 18.57 22.42
CA GLY A 126 -16.94 17.91 23.22
C GLY A 126 -18.12 17.37 22.39
N LYS A 127 -18.55 18.10 21.35
CA LYS A 127 -19.59 17.63 20.41
C LYS A 127 -19.11 16.44 19.57
N LYS A 128 -17.86 16.46 19.10
CA LYS A 128 -17.27 15.36 18.32
C LYS A 128 -17.08 14.10 19.16
N ILE A 129 -16.59 14.22 20.40
CA ILE A 129 -16.47 13.12 21.36
C ILE A 129 -17.84 12.45 21.59
N LYS A 130 -18.89 13.25 21.86
CA LYS A 130 -20.25 12.72 22.03
C LYS A 130 -20.81 12.06 20.77
N ARG A 131 -20.51 12.62 19.60
CA ARG A 131 -20.96 12.08 18.31
C ARG A 131 -20.31 10.72 18.00
N TYR A 132 -19.04 10.56 18.35
CA TYR A 132 -18.26 9.35 18.04
C TYR A 132 -18.21 8.34 19.18
N GLY A 133 -18.81 8.64 20.34
CA GLY A 133 -18.86 7.72 21.49
C GLY A 133 -17.51 7.48 22.16
N LEU A 134 -16.59 8.44 22.05
CA LEU A 134 -15.27 8.45 22.70
C LEU A 134 -15.31 8.94 24.16
#